data_AF-A0A1V4QPA5-F1
#
_entry.id   AF-A0A1V4QPA5-F1
#
_cell.length_a   1.000
_cell.length_b   1.000
_cell.length_c   1.000
_cell.angle_alpha   90.00
_cell.angle_beta   90.00
_cell.angle_gamma   90.00
#
_symmetry.space_group_name_H-M   'P 1'
#
loop_
_entity.id
_entity.type
_entity.pdbx_description
1 polymer ?
#
loop_
_entity_poly.entity_id
_entity_poly.type
_entity_poly.pdbx_seq_one_letter_code
_entity_poly.pdbx_strand_id
1 'polypeptide(L)'
;MRTKAKVNFVIDALMFLIMCAIAGIGLLMKYVLIPGKNRWVEYGRNVDLFWLGLDRHEWGSIHLYLALILLTLLVIHIILHWQMILSLFGSLIPNTGARSLIALIFIVISISLIGFSLLLSPEVQEIQRGRGRRFGQAAVMLEQHQPVHLASNQFEVTKAQS
;
A
#
# COMPACT_ATOMS: atom_id res chain seq x y z
N MET A 1 -4.11 -30.07 30.23
CA MET A 1 -5.16 -29.11 29.80
C MET A 1 -4.67 -27.66 29.77
N ARG A 2 -3.92 -27.17 30.78
CA ARG A 2 -3.41 -25.78 30.86
C ARG A 2 -2.46 -25.34 29.74
N THR A 3 -1.68 -26.25 29.14
CA THR A 3 -0.68 -25.91 28.11
C THR A 3 -1.30 -25.63 26.73
N LYS A 4 -2.31 -26.40 26.32
CA LYS A 4 -3.02 -26.18 25.04
C LYS A 4 -3.71 -24.82 25.01
N ALA A 5 -4.42 -24.46 26.08
CA ALA A 5 -5.06 -23.14 26.20
C ALA A 5 -4.04 -21.99 26.16
N LYS A 6 -2.86 -22.16 26.78
CA LYS A 6 -1.77 -21.18 26.70
C LYS A 6 -1.23 -21.03 25.28
N VAL A 7 -1.02 -22.14 24.56
CA VAL A 7 -0.55 -22.12 23.17
C VAL A 7 -1.56 -21.42 22.26
N ASN A 8 -2.84 -21.75 22.38
CA ASN A 8 -3.90 -21.09 21.61
C ASN A 8 -3.93 -19.59 21.89
N PHE A 9 -3.89 -19.18 23.16
CA PHE A 9 -3.86 -17.77 23.54
C PHE A 9 -2.64 -17.02 22.99
N VAL A 10 -1.46 -17.66 23.00
CA VAL A 10 -0.24 -17.06 22.43
C VAL A 10 -0.37 -16.89 20.92
N ILE A 11 -0.92 -17.89 20.22
CA ILE A 11 -1.16 -17.81 18.77
C ILE A 11 -2.13 -16.68 18.45
N ASP A 12 -3.23 -16.56 19.20
CA ASP A 12 -4.23 -15.51 19.01
C ASP A 12 -3.63 -14.11 19.26
N ALA A 13 -2.86 -13.96 20.34
CA ALA A 13 -2.18 -12.70 20.66
C ALA A 13 -1.14 -12.32 19.60
N LEU A 14 -0.37 -13.30 19.10
CA LEU A 14 0.61 -13.10 18.05
C LEU A 14 -0.06 -12.70 16.73
N MET A 15 -1.15 -13.38 16.35
CA MET A 15 -1.94 -13.03 15.18
C MET A 15 -2.50 -11.61 15.27
N PHE A 16 -3.04 -11.23 16.43
CA PHE A 16 -3.54 -9.87 16.66
C PHE A 16 -2.45 -8.83 16.48
N LEU A 17 -1.26 -9.07 17.05
CA LEU A 17 -0.12 -8.16 16.93
C LEU A 17 0.34 -8.01 15.47
N ILE A 18 0.44 -9.13 14.74
CA ILE A 18 0.81 -9.11 13.32
C ILE A 18 -0.25 -8.39 12.49
N MET A 19 -1.53 -8.59 12.79
CA MET A 19 -2.63 -7.88 12.11
C MET A 19 -2.54 -6.37 12.33
N CYS A 20 -2.26 -5.91 13.55
CA CYS A 20 -2.00 -4.49 13.84
C CYS A 20 -0.78 -3.97 13.06
N ALA A 21 0.30 -4.74 12.97
CA ALA A 21 1.50 -4.36 12.22
C ALA A 21 1.22 -4.22 10.72
N ILE A 22 0.54 -5.18 10.09
CA ILE A 22 0.15 -5.14 8.68
C ILE A 22 -0.76 -3.95 8.41
N ALA A 23 -1.78 -3.72 9.25
CA ALA A 23 -2.67 -2.57 9.13
C ALA A 23 -1.89 -1.25 9.25
N GLY A 24 -1.00 -1.14 10.24
CA GLY A 24 -0.12 0.01 10.44
C GLY A 24 0.77 0.28 9.22
N ILE A 25 1.42 -0.75 8.66
CA ILE A 25 2.27 -0.62 7.47
C ILE A 25 1.42 -0.26 6.24
N GLY A 26 0.21 -0.80 6.10
CA GLY A 26 -0.72 -0.43 5.03
C GLY A 26 -1.11 1.06 5.08
N LEU A 27 -1.41 1.57 6.27
CA LEU A 27 -1.67 2.99 6.50
C LEU A 27 -0.42 3.84 6.24
N LEU A 28 0.73 3.41 6.74
CA LEU A 28 2.03 4.05 6.51
C LEU A 28 2.31 4.19 5.01
N MET A 29 2.16 3.11 4.24
CA MET A 29 2.39 3.13 2.79
C MET A 29 1.36 3.96 2.01
N LYS A 30 0.16 4.16 2.56
CA LYS A 30 -0.89 4.98 1.91
C LYS A 30 -0.71 6.46 2.19
N TYR A 31 -0.40 6.82 3.43
CA TYR A 31 -0.42 8.21 3.89
C TYR A 31 0.96 8.84 4.03
N VAL A 32 2.00 8.06 4.34
CA VAL A 32 3.37 8.56 4.51
C VAL A 32 4.19 8.33 3.25
N LEU A 33 4.21 7.11 2.70
CA LEU A 33 4.92 6.81 1.45
C LEU A 33 4.02 7.02 0.22
N ILE A 34 3.66 8.29 0.00
CA ILE A 34 2.74 8.72 -1.04
C ILE A 34 3.18 8.20 -2.43
N PRO A 35 2.25 7.61 -3.23
CA PRO A 35 2.58 7.10 -4.58
C PRO A 35 3.06 8.22 -5.51
N GLY A 36 3.95 7.91 -6.45
CA GLY A 36 4.66 8.88 -7.30
C GLY A 36 3.76 9.91 -8.02
N LYS A 37 2.54 9.54 -8.40
CA LYS A 37 1.56 10.45 -9.00
C LYS A 37 1.18 11.61 -8.07
N ASN A 38 1.08 11.35 -6.78
CA ASN A 38 0.73 12.34 -5.77
C ASN A 38 1.96 13.09 -5.25
N ARG A 39 3.18 12.53 -5.39
CA ARG A 39 4.43 13.24 -5.05
C ARG A 39 4.63 14.52 -5.87
N TRP A 40 4.25 14.50 -7.14
CA TRP A 40 4.35 15.69 -7.99
C TRP A 40 3.39 16.80 -7.56
N VAL A 41 2.21 16.42 -7.05
CA VAL A 41 1.21 17.37 -6.55
C VAL A 41 1.64 17.94 -5.19
N GLU A 42 2.16 17.10 -4.30
CA GLU A 42 2.53 17.48 -2.94
C GLU A 42 3.88 18.22 -2.87
N TYR A 43 4.89 17.73 -3.59
CA TYR A 43 6.27 18.23 -3.49
C TYR A 43 6.76 18.95 -4.75
N GLY A 44 5.98 18.98 -5.85
CA GLY A 44 6.38 19.62 -7.11
C GLY A 44 7.53 18.94 -7.86
N ARG A 45 8.11 17.86 -7.29
CA ARG A 45 9.24 17.09 -7.83
C ARG A 45 9.09 15.62 -7.47
N ASN A 46 9.72 14.76 -8.27
CA ASN A 46 9.76 13.32 -8.00
C ASN A 46 10.86 13.04 -6.95
N VAL A 47 10.48 12.94 -5.68
CA VAL A 47 11.39 12.67 -4.54
C VAL A 47 11.08 11.33 -3.93
N ASP A 48 12.07 10.47 -3.71
CA ASP A 48 11.83 9.21 -3.00
C ASP A 48 11.61 9.47 -1.51
N LEU A 49 10.51 8.95 -0.96
CA LEU A 49 10.20 9.03 0.46
C LEU A 49 10.76 7.78 1.13
N PHE A 50 11.57 8.01 2.15
CA PHE A 50 12.14 6.95 2.98
C PHE A 50 11.55 7.03 4.37
N TRP A 51 11.26 5.88 4.94
CA TRP A 51 10.93 5.75 6.36
C TRP A 51 11.77 4.64 6.97
N LEU A 52 12.50 4.97 8.06
CA LEU A 52 13.55 4.13 8.64
C LEU A 52 14.61 3.67 7.64
N GLY A 53 14.90 4.50 6.63
CA GLY A 53 15.85 4.19 5.56
C GLY A 53 15.30 3.25 4.48
N LEU A 54 14.05 2.80 4.59
CA LEU A 54 13.40 1.93 3.62
C LEU A 54 12.42 2.70 2.74
N ASP A 55 12.38 2.34 1.46
CA ASP A 55 11.44 2.93 0.52
C ASP A 55 10.06 2.24 0.53
N ARG A 56 9.12 2.73 -0.28
CA ARG A 56 7.77 2.14 -0.38
C ARG A 56 7.80 0.69 -0.88
N HIS A 57 8.78 0.34 -1.70
CA HIS A 57 8.88 -0.98 -2.28
C HIS A 57 9.29 -1.99 -1.20
N GLU A 58 10.30 -1.66 -0.41
CA GLU A 58 10.79 -2.47 0.70
C GLU A 58 9.74 -2.64 1.81
N TRP A 59 9.03 -1.57 2.19
CA TRP A 59 7.89 -1.68 3.11
C TRP A 59 6.77 -2.56 2.53
N GLY A 60 6.58 -2.52 1.21
CA GLY A 60 5.66 -3.42 0.50
C GLY A 60 6.08 -4.88 0.60
N SER A 61 7.37 -5.18 0.46
CA SER A 61 7.92 -6.53 0.65
C SER A 61 7.72 -7.03 2.08
N ILE A 62 8.03 -6.19 3.08
CA ILE A 62 7.80 -6.52 4.50
C ILE A 62 6.31 -6.77 4.77
N HIS A 63 5.43 -5.91 4.25
CA HIS A 63 4.00 -6.07 4.37
C HIS A 63 3.52 -7.42 3.79
N LEU A 64 4.05 -7.82 2.63
CA LEU A 64 3.73 -9.10 2.00
C LEU A 64 4.18 -10.29 2.85
N TYR A 65 5.43 -10.28 3.35
CA TYR A 65 5.92 -11.37 4.20
C TYR A 65 5.11 -11.50 5.49
N LEU A 66 4.77 -10.38 6.14
CA LEU A 66 3.89 -10.40 7.31
C LEU A 66 2.50 -10.95 6.96
N ALA A 67 1.93 -10.57 5.81
CA ALA A 67 0.65 -11.11 5.36
C ALA A 67 0.69 -12.63 5.15
N LEU A 68 1.77 -13.18 4.59
CA LEU A 68 1.95 -14.62 4.43
C LEU A 68 2.07 -15.34 5.79
N ILE A 69 2.81 -14.75 6.74
CA ILE A 69 2.92 -15.27 8.11
C ILE A 69 1.55 -15.25 8.79
N LEU A 70 0.81 -14.13 8.70
CA LEU A 70 -0.54 -14.01 9.26
C LEU A 70 -1.49 -15.04 8.65
N LEU A 71 -1.43 -15.25 7.33
CA LEU A 71 -2.25 -16.24 6.64
C LEU A 71 -1.94 -17.66 7.13
N THR A 72 -0.65 -17.98 7.31
CA THR A 72 -0.22 -19.28 7.83
C THR A 72 -0.72 -19.50 9.27
N LEU A 73 -0.56 -18.49 10.13
CA LEU A 73 -1.07 -18.54 11.50
C LEU A 73 -2.59 -18.64 11.56
N LEU A 74 -3.30 -17.96 10.65
CA LEU A 74 -4.75 -18.04 10.55
C LEU A 74 -5.23 -19.46 10.22
N VAL A 75 -4.55 -20.16 9.31
CA VAL A 75 -4.86 -21.57 9.01
C VAL A 75 -4.67 -22.44 10.26
N ILE A 76 -3.55 -22.25 10.98
CA ILE A 76 -3.28 -22.97 12.23
C ILE A 76 -4.35 -22.67 13.28
N HIS A 77 -4.73 -21.40 13.46
CA HIS A 77 -5.79 -20.99 14.38
C HIS A 77 -7.13 -21.66 14.06
N ILE A 78 -7.54 -21.71 12.78
CA ILE A 78 -8.77 -22.39 12.37
C ILE A 78 -8.72 -23.88 12.72
N ILE A 79 -7.59 -24.56 12.49
CA ILE A 79 -7.42 -25.97 12.86
C ILE A 79 -7.52 -26.16 14.39
N LEU A 80 -6.89 -25.28 15.17
CA LEU A 80 -6.92 -25.33 16.64
C LEU A 80 -8.33 -25.10 17.20
N HIS A 81 -9.12 -24.25 16.55
CA HIS A 81 -10.48 -23.90 16.96
C HIS A 81 -11.58 -24.67 16.21
N TRP A 82 -11.21 -25.68 15.42
CA TRP A 82 -12.13 -26.40 14.52
C TRP A 82 -13.40 -26.93 15.20
N GLN A 83 -13.26 -27.55 16.38
CA GLN A 83 -14.40 -28.08 17.14
C GLN A 83 -15.35 -26.97 17.63
N MET A 84 -14.79 -25.84 18.04
CA MET A 84 -15.57 -24.66 18.44
C MET A 84 -16.34 -24.09 17.25
N ILE A 85 -15.69 -24.00 16.08
CA ILE A 85 -16.32 -23.54 14.84
C ILE A 85 -17.50 -24.44 14.47
N LEU A 86 -17.33 -25.77 14.50
CA LEU A 86 -18.42 -26.71 14.21
C LEU A 86 -19.59 -26.58 15.21
N SER A 87 -19.28 -26.42 16.49
CA SER A 87 -20.29 -26.24 17.54
C SER A 87 -21.06 -24.93 17.37
N LEU A 88 -20.36 -23.81 17.13
CA LEU A 88 -20.99 -22.50 16.90
C LEU A 88 -21.82 -22.52 15.62
N PHE A 89 -21.29 -23.07 14.54
CA PHE A 89 -21.98 -23.11 13.26
C PHE A 89 -23.23 -23.99 13.30
N GLY A 90 -23.18 -25.12 14.03
CA GLY A 90 -24.35 -25.96 14.31
C GLY A 90 -25.39 -25.27 15.21
N SER A 91 -24.95 -24.44 16.16
CA SER A 91 -25.86 -23.69 17.03
C SER A 91 -26.52 -22.49 16.35
N LEU A 92 -25.82 -21.82 15.42
CA LEU A 92 -26.35 -20.64 14.73
C LEU A 92 -27.30 -21.02 13.59
N ILE A 93 -27.06 -22.14 12.91
CA ILE A 93 -27.84 -22.57 11.74
C ILE A 93 -28.32 -24.01 11.95
N PRO A 94 -29.55 -24.21 12.46
CA PRO A 94 -30.07 -25.54 12.73
C PRO A 94 -30.39 -26.35 11.46
N ASN A 95 -30.53 -25.71 10.30
CA ASN A 95 -30.78 -26.38 9.02
C ASN A 95 -29.47 -26.87 8.36
N THR A 96 -29.33 -28.20 8.24
CA THR A 96 -28.14 -28.88 7.68
C THR A 96 -27.87 -28.59 6.20
N GLY A 97 -28.91 -28.35 5.40
CA GLY A 97 -28.79 -28.01 3.97
C GLY A 97 -28.29 -26.57 3.77
N ALA A 98 -28.88 -25.61 4.48
CA ALA A 98 -28.44 -24.22 4.47
C ALA A 98 -26.99 -24.07 4.97
N ARG A 99 -26.62 -24.85 5.99
CA ARG A 99 -25.27 -24.90 6.55
C ARG A 99 -24.22 -25.27 5.49
N SER A 100 -24.49 -26.30 4.70
CA SER A 100 -23.57 -26.77 3.66
C SER A 100 -23.47 -25.79 2.49
N LEU A 101 -24.59 -25.18 2.10
CA LEU A 101 -24.62 -24.15 1.06
C LEU A 101 -23.79 -22.92 1.46
N ILE A 102 -23.96 -22.42 2.68
CA ILE A 102 -23.22 -21.25 3.18
C ILE A 102 -21.71 -21.54 3.23
N ALA A 103 -21.32 -22.72 3.72
CA ALA A 103 -19.92 -23.12 3.72
C ALA A 103 -19.33 -23.19 2.31
N LEU A 104 -20.07 -23.76 1.34
CA LEU A 104 -19.65 -23.82 -0.05
C LEU A 104 -19.48 -22.42 -0.66
N ILE A 105 -20.46 -21.53 -0.47
CA ILE A 105 -20.40 -20.14 -0.96
C ILE A 105 -19.17 -19.44 -0.36
N PHE A 106 -18.94 -19.58 0.94
CA PHE A 106 -17.79 -18.96 1.61
C PHE A 106 -16.45 -19.46 1.04
N ILE A 107 -16.32 -20.76 0.78
CA ILE A 107 -15.12 -21.35 0.17
C ILE A 107 -14.92 -20.82 -1.26
N VAL A 108 -15.97 -20.80 -2.07
CA VAL A 108 -15.92 -20.31 -3.46
C VAL A 108 -15.53 -18.84 -3.51
N ILE A 109 -16.09 -18.00 -2.63
CA ILE A 109 -15.74 -16.58 -2.53
C ILE A 109 -14.27 -16.43 -2.09
N SER A 110 -13.82 -17.19 -1.10
CA SER A 110 -12.43 -17.12 -0.61
C SER A 110 -11.43 -17.50 -1.71
N ILE A 111 -11.68 -18.59 -2.45
CA ILE A 111 -10.86 -19.01 -3.59
C ILE A 111 -10.90 -17.96 -4.70
N SER A 112 -12.08 -17.41 -5.01
CA SER A 112 -12.23 -16.35 -6.01
C SER A 112 -11.43 -15.10 -5.64
N LEU A 113 -11.46 -14.66 -4.38
CA LEU A 113 -10.71 -13.49 -3.92
C LEU A 113 -9.20 -13.68 -3.98
N ILE A 114 -8.71 -14.88 -3.61
CA ILE A 114 -7.28 -15.22 -3.71
C ILE A 114 -6.87 -15.31 -5.19
N GLY A 115 -7.65 -16.03 -6.00
CA GLY A 115 -7.39 -16.28 -7.41
C GLY A 115 -7.58 -15.06 -8.32
N PHE A 116 -8.41 -14.09 -7.93
CA PHE A 116 -8.64 -12.85 -8.70
C PHE A 116 -7.34 -12.09 -8.97
N SER A 117 -6.40 -12.12 -8.02
CA SER A 117 -5.06 -11.54 -8.20
C SER A 117 -4.22 -12.24 -9.28
N LEU A 118 -4.49 -13.53 -9.55
CA LEU A 118 -3.78 -14.35 -10.54
C LEU A 118 -4.45 -14.35 -11.91
N LEU A 119 -5.74 -14.02 -11.99
CA LEU A 119 -6.53 -14.05 -13.23
C LEU A 119 -6.51 -12.71 -14.00
N LEU A 120 -6.10 -11.61 -13.38
CA LEU A 120 -5.97 -10.33 -14.06
C LEU A 120 -4.66 -10.28 -14.85
N SER A 121 -4.72 -10.67 -16.12
CA SER A 121 -3.67 -10.30 -17.08
C SER A 121 -3.56 -8.77 -17.10
N PRO A 122 -2.36 -8.19 -16.86
CA PRO A 122 -2.23 -6.75 -16.84
C PRO A 122 -2.57 -6.19 -18.22
N GLU A 123 -3.64 -5.41 -18.30
CA GLU A 123 -3.92 -4.60 -19.49
C GLU A 123 -2.84 -3.52 -19.56
N VAL A 124 -1.86 -3.73 -20.46
CA VAL A 124 -0.76 -2.80 -20.68
C VAL A 124 -1.32 -1.60 -21.45
N GLN A 125 -1.86 -0.62 -20.73
CA GLN A 125 -2.10 0.70 -21.30
C GLN A 125 -0.76 1.45 -21.35
N GLU A 126 -0.31 1.81 -22.56
CA GLU A 126 0.80 2.73 -22.72
C GLU A 126 0.44 4.04 -22.01
N ILE A 127 1.17 4.34 -20.93
CA ILE A 127 1.08 5.62 -20.26
C ILE A 127 1.50 6.67 -21.30
N GLN A 128 0.52 7.40 -21.86
CA GLN A 128 0.76 8.56 -22.70
C GLN A 128 1.65 9.51 -21.88
N ARG A 129 2.95 9.56 -22.22
CA ARG A 129 3.99 10.26 -21.45
C ARG A 129 3.51 11.68 -21.15
N GLY A 130 3.12 11.87 -19.90
CA GLY A 130 2.46 13.08 -19.43
C GLY A 130 3.30 14.32 -19.72
N ARG A 131 2.62 15.31 -20.28
CA ARG A 131 2.98 16.71 -20.58
C ARG A 131 3.69 17.48 -19.44
N GLY A 132 3.93 16.86 -18.28
CA GLY A 132 4.56 17.47 -17.10
C GLY A 132 6.08 17.68 -17.22
N ARG A 133 6.81 16.84 -17.98
CA ARG A 133 8.26 17.03 -18.19
C ARG A 133 8.60 18.30 -18.99
N ARG A 134 7.72 18.69 -19.92
CA ARG A 134 7.92 19.90 -20.75
C ARG A 134 7.71 21.20 -19.96
N PHE A 135 6.77 21.23 -19.01
CA PHE A 135 6.51 22.43 -18.21
C PHE A 135 7.66 22.74 -17.24
N GLY A 136 8.24 21.72 -16.59
CA GLY A 136 9.40 21.92 -15.72
C GLY A 136 10.64 22.40 -16.48
N GLN A 137 10.92 21.83 -17.66
CA GLN A 137 12.04 22.28 -18.50
C GLN A 137 11.79 23.66 -19.12
N ALA A 138 10.55 23.99 -19.50
CA ALA A 138 10.20 25.31 -20.01
C ALA A 138 10.28 26.38 -18.93
N ALA A 139 9.85 26.10 -17.69
CA ALA A 139 9.98 27.03 -16.58
C ALA A 139 11.45 27.29 -16.22
N VAL A 140 12.27 26.22 -16.17
CA VAL A 140 13.73 26.34 -15.92
C VAL A 140 14.45 27.06 -17.07
N MET A 141 14.04 26.85 -18.32
CA MET A 141 14.57 27.62 -19.46
C MET A 141 14.18 29.09 -19.42
N LEU A 142 12.94 29.42 -19.03
CA LEU A 142 12.48 30.81 -18.95
C LEU A 142 13.15 31.57 -17.80
N GLU A 143 13.48 30.90 -16.70
CA GLU A 143 14.21 31.50 -15.57
C GLU A 143 15.70 31.74 -15.89
N GLN A 144 16.31 30.90 -16.73
CA GLN A 144 17.68 31.12 -17.22
C GLN A 144 17.80 32.14 -18.36
N HIS A 145 16.70 32.44 -19.06
CA HIS A 145 16.68 33.37 -20.19
C HIS A 145 16.15 34.76 -19.82
N GLN A 146 16.20 35.15 -18.55
CA GLN A 146 16.09 36.56 -18.17
C GLN A 146 17.46 37.22 -18.45
N PRO A 147 17.62 38.01 -19.54
CA PRO A 147 18.91 38.60 -19.84
C PRO A 147 19.25 39.62 -18.75
N VAL A 148 20.30 39.32 -17.98
CA VAL A 148 21.01 40.24 -17.08
C VAL A 148 21.55 41.49 -17.82
N HIS A 149 21.34 41.58 -19.14
CA HIS A 149 21.77 42.68 -20.00
C HIS A 149 20.93 43.97 -19.92
N LEU A 150 19.79 43.99 -19.24
CA LEU A 150 19.01 45.24 -19.11
C LEU A 150 19.45 46.13 -17.94
N ALA A 151 20.24 45.62 -16.99
CA ALA A 151 20.74 46.41 -15.87
C ALA A 151 22.04 47.17 -16.18
N SER A 152 22.85 46.71 -17.14
CA SER A 152 24.12 47.37 -17.48
C SER A 152 23.94 48.62 -18.35
N ASN A 153 22.91 48.67 -19.21
CA ASN A 153 22.72 49.80 -20.12
C ASN A 153 22.10 51.04 -19.45
N GLN A 154 21.42 50.91 -18.30
CA GLN A 154 20.90 52.09 -17.59
C GLN A 154 21.96 52.84 -16.79
N PHE A 155 23.07 52.18 -16.42
CA PHE A 155 24.17 52.81 -15.68
C PHE A 155 25.17 53.55 -16.60
N GLU A 156 25.28 53.14 -17.87
CA GLU A 156 26.15 53.80 -18.84
C GLU A 156 25.53 55.08 -19.42
N VAL A 157 24.21 55.08 -19.66
CA VAL A 157 23.49 56.24 -20.23
C VAL A 157 23.41 57.41 -19.24
N THR A 158 23.38 57.14 -17.93
CA THR A 158 23.34 58.20 -16.90
C THR A 158 24.69 58.87 -16.65
N LYS A 159 25.81 58.22 -17.01
CA LYS A 159 27.16 58.79 -16.86
C LYS A 159 27.63 59.62 -18.05
N ALA A 160 26.90 59.60 -19.17
CA ALA A 160 27.19 60.37 -20.37
C ALA A 160 26.49 61.74 -20.43
N GLN A 161 25.69 62.10 -19.42
CA GLN A 161 24.93 63.36 -19.35
C GLN A 161 25.20 64.22 -18.10
N SER A 162 26.32 63.99 -17.39
CA SER A 162 26.80 64.86 -16.31
C SER A 162 28.23 65.32 -16.58
#